data_AF-A0AAQ4ELS4-F1
#
_entry.id   AF-A0AAQ4ELS4-F1
#
_cell.length_a   1.000
_cell.length_b   1.000
_cell.length_c   1.000
_cell.angle_alpha   90.00
_cell.angle_beta   90.00
_cell.angle_gamma   90.00
#
_symmetry.space_group_name_H-M   'P 1'
#
loop_
_entity.id
_entity.type
_entity.pdbx_description
1 polymer ?
#
loop_
_entity_poly.entity_id
_entity_poly.type
_entity_poly.pdbx_seq_one_letter_code
_entity_poly.pdbx_strand_id
1 'polypeptide(L)'
;MAASNASKRVFWKFPLHPPKWAVIGDSQTKHLFNHFDAASRCSPAFITQPGAKISDLKNLLDFVPSSVIGVILHLGTNDLSSDDIQTTIERYAEAFNIIRTERPKIQVIYATLVLPRAPNRRRRSSNWRFVDKFNRRAERFNYQLSELCRRETNAFFLNHSLETYPPSSVLAADGVHPSFGGVSILSWHIYNLLLDYQRHFLIEWQDHLPAGDDFSRFPVQCHTQVPRTYSEVLKSHQEEYMQAGDQRFPTIAETQRQEEEASAETSVEEEKTLEVVSGLQSKISADEAVLVGHILRNVAHELQQDTELDSETEEYFFRNFWNKTKGAVKKACRKIKKAAKKIMPHIQNAAEDVVKSVSNAVLPIIKEKAEKKATELVTKFFAKHLDVYALQDSSSRTDVARILCTLLDEEGKRLIEHGEKLNAHQFVFSIH
;
A
#
# COMPACT_ATOMS: atom_id res chain seq x y z
N MET A 1 -13.08 39.58 -16.14
CA MET A 1 -13.27 38.60 -15.07
C MET A 1 -11.98 37.82 -14.90
N ALA A 2 -11.21 38.10 -13.85
CA ALA A 2 -9.94 37.42 -13.59
C ALA A 2 -10.25 36.02 -13.03
N ALA A 3 -9.97 34.98 -13.83
CA ALA A 3 -10.00 33.61 -13.35
C ALA A 3 -8.89 33.45 -12.29
N SER A 4 -9.24 32.94 -11.12
CA SER A 4 -8.28 32.62 -10.07
C SER A 4 -7.32 31.53 -10.58
N ASN A 5 -6.13 31.93 -11.03
CA ASN A 5 -4.99 31.05 -11.20
C ASN A 5 -4.54 30.58 -9.82
N ALA A 6 -5.29 29.64 -9.23
CA ALA A 6 -4.74 28.78 -8.19
C ALA A 6 -3.60 28.01 -8.86
N SER A 7 -2.37 28.48 -8.68
CA SER A 7 -1.16 27.83 -9.16
C SER A 7 -1.22 26.37 -8.73
N LYS A 8 -1.45 25.47 -9.69
CA LYS A 8 -1.58 24.04 -9.40
C LYS A 8 -0.21 23.58 -8.93
N ARG A 9 -0.12 23.19 -7.66
CA ARG A 9 1.13 22.80 -7.03
C ARG A 9 1.73 21.58 -7.73
N VAL A 10 2.99 21.68 -8.12
CA VAL A 10 3.80 20.53 -8.56
C VAL A 10 4.12 19.66 -7.34
N PHE A 11 3.96 18.34 -7.48
CA PHE A 11 4.34 17.35 -6.48
C PHE A 11 5.53 16.57 -7.00
N TRP A 12 6.59 16.50 -6.21
CA TRP A 12 7.77 15.69 -6.52
C TRP A 12 8.11 14.71 -5.41
N LYS A 13 8.60 13.54 -5.80
CA LYS A 13 9.13 12.50 -4.91
C LYS A 13 10.41 11.95 -5.51
N PHE A 14 11.48 11.93 -4.72
CA PHE A 14 12.78 11.43 -5.13
C PHE A 14 13.19 10.23 -4.27
N PRO A 15 13.88 9.23 -4.85
CA PRO A 15 14.51 8.16 -4.09
C PRO A 15 15.70 8.70 -3.27
N LEU A 16 16.21 7.86 -2.35
CA LEU A 16 17.35 8.19 -1.50
C LEU A 16 18.66 8.28 -2.29
N HIS A 17 18.76 7.54 -3.39
CA HIS A 17 19.91 7.59 -4.31
C HIS A 17 19.65 8.54 -5.47
N PRO A 18 20.68 9.16 -6.08
CA PRO A 18 20.50 9.99 -7.26
C PRO A 18 19.81 9.22 -8.40
N PRO A 19 18.60 9.61 -8.82
CA PRO A 19 17.81 8.86 -9.78
C PRO A 19 18.41 8.98 -11.19
N LYS A 20 18.39 7.87 -11.93
CA LYS A 20 18.72 7.84 -13.38
C LYS A 20 17.52 8.07 -14.27
N TRP A 21 16.32 7.85 -13.73
CA TRP A 21 15.06 7.95 -14.45
C TRP A 21 14.13 8.93 -13.76
N ALA A 22 13.26 9.59 -14.53
CA ALA A 22 12.16 10.37 -14.00
C ALA A 22 10.84 10.08 -14.73
N VAL A 23 9.76 9.96 -13.98
CA VAL A 23 8.39 9.95 -14.50
C VAL A 23 7.83 11.36 -14.35
N ILE A 24 7.49 11.98 -15.48
CA ILE A 24 6.86 13.31 -15.56
C ILE A 24 5.42 13.10 -16.01
N GLY A 25 4.44 13.53 -15.21
CA GLY A 25 3.06 13.31 -15.60
C GLY A 25 2.05 14.20 -14.90
N ASP A 26 0.78 13.87 -15.13
CA ASP A 26 -0.35 14.57 -14.55
C ASP A 26 -0.90 13.85 -13.30
N SER A 27 -2.17 14.11 -12.94
CA SER A 27 -2.83 13.47 -11.80
C SER A 27 -2.90 11.94 -11.90
N GLN A 28 -2.79 11.34 -13.08
CA GLN A 28 -2.79 9.88 -13.25
C GLN A 28 -1.51 9.23 -12.72
N THR A 29 -0.40 9.98 -12.61
CA THR A 29 0.90 9.47 -12.13
C THR A 29 1.17 9.72 -10.66
N LYS A 30 0.30 10.51 -9.99
CA LYS A 30 0.50 11.01 -8.63
C LYS A 30 0.84 9.92 -7.61
N HIS A 31 0.32 8.71 -7.77
CA HIS A 31 0.44 7.63 -6.79
C HIS A 31 1.42 6.51 -7.18
N LEU A 32 2.05 6.60 -8.36
CA LEU A 32 2.98 5.56 -8.83
C LEU A 32 4.15 5.36 -7.86
N PHE A 33 4.63 6.44 -7.23
CA PHE A 33 5.76 6.38 -6.29
C PHE A 33 5.55 5.43 -5.11
N ASN A 34 4.31 5.10 -4.75
CA ASN A 34 4.01 4.17 -3.66
C ASN A 34 4.42 2.73 -3.97
N HIS A 35 4.66 2.40 -5.24
CA HIS A 35 5.05 1.07 -5.70
C HIS A 35 6.55 0.93 -5.94
N PHE A 36 7.34 1.95 -5.64
CA PHE A 36 8.79 1.95 -5.81
C PHE A 36 9.47 2.11 -4.45
N ASP A 37 10.43 1.25 -4.15
CA ASP A 37 11.23 1.35 -2.94
C ASP A 37 12.17 2.56 -3.04
N ALA A 38 12.01 3.54 -2.17
CA ALA A 38 12.85 4.73 -2.15
C ALA A 38 14.34 4.42 -1.89
N ALA A 39 14.66 3.28 -1.26
CA ALA A 39 16.02 2.82 -1.06
C ALA A 39 16.63 2.12 -2.29
N SER A 40 15.82 1.73 -3.28
CA SER A 40 16.31 1.12 -4.51
C SER A 40 16.99 2.14 -5.41
N ARG A 41 18.18 1.78 -5.92
CA ARG A 41 18.92 2.57 -6.93
C ARG A 41 18.21 2.64 -8.28
N CYS A 42 17.25 1.74 -8.52
CA CYS A 42 16.50 1.66 -9.76
C CYS A 42 15.24 2.52 -9.73
N SER A 43 14.87 3.06 -8.57
CA SER A 43 13.66 3.85 -8.41
C SER A 43 13.77 5.18 -9.18
N PRO A 44 12.74 5.56 -9.95
CA PRO A 44 12.74 6.83 -10.65
C PRO A 44 12.35 7.99 -9.72
N ALA A 45 12.71 9.20 -10.11
CA ALA A 45 12.07 10.41 -9.61
C ALA A 45 10.63 10.49 -10.15
N PHE A 46 9.69 11.01 -9.36
CA PHE A 46 8.33 11.31 -9.81
C PHE A 46 8.10 12.81 -9.73
N ILE A 47 7.70 13.42 -10.85
CA ILE A 47 7.36 14.84 -10.97
C ILE A 47 5.95 14.90 -11.56
N THR A 48 4.98 15.31 -10.76
CA THR A 48 3.55 15.21 -11.10
C THR A 48 2.83 16.52 -10.84
N GLN A 49 1.99 16.96 -11.78
CA GLN A 49 1.16 18.15 -11.61
C GLN A 49 -0.28 17.87 -12.06
N PRO A 50 -1.28 17.94 -11.17
CA PRO A 50 -2.66 17.66 -11.53
C PRO A 50 -3.16 18.51 -12.69
N GLY A 51 -3.71 17.86 -13.71
CA GLY A 51 -4.21 18.52 -14.92
C GLY A 51 -3.12 19.20 -15.75
N ALA A 52 -1.87 18.75 -15.66
CA ALA A 52 -0.78 19.19 -16.51
C ALA A 52 -1.05 18.83 -17.98
N LYS A 53 -0.66 19.74 -18.85
CA LYS A 53 -0.63 19.58 -20.31
C LYS A 53 0.81 19.34 -20.77
N ILE A 54 0.96 18.91 -22.03
CA ILE A 54 2.29 18.74 -22.64
C ILE A 54 3.09 20.05 -22.61
N SER A 55 2.41 21.19 -22.82
CA SER A 55 3.03 22.52 -22.76
C SER A 55 3.60 22.89 -21.39
N ASP A 56 3.15 22.24 -20.31
CA ASP A 56 3.68 22.48 -18.96
C ASP A 56 5.04 21.81 -18.74
N LEU A 57 5.48 20.95 -19.68
CA LEU A 57 6.72 20.17 -19.56
C LEU A 57 7.93 21.05 -19.24
N LYS A 58 8.06 22.23 -19.86
CA LYS A 58 9.17 23.14 -19.61
C LYS A 58 9.32 23.46 -18.12
N ASN A 59 8.21 23.79 -17.45
CA ASN A 59 8.21 24.07 -16.02
C ASN A 59 8.44 22.81 -15.18
N LEU A 60 7.99 21.64 -15.65
CA LEU A 60 8.19 20.38 -14.95
C LEU A 60 9.65 19.89 -15.03
N LEU A 61 10.36 20.21 -16.11
CA LEU A 61 11.77 19.87 -16.29
C LEU A 61 12.67 20.53 -15.24
N ASP A 62 12.29 21.70 -14.70
CA ASP A 62 13.03 22.37 -13.62
C ASP A 62 13.18 21.51 -12.36
N PHE A 63 12.22 20.61 -12.12
CA PHE A 63 12.24 19.69 -10.98
C PHE A 63 13.00 18.39 -11.25
N VAL A 64 13.44 18.15 -12.50
CA VAL A 64 14.16 16.93 -12.86
C VAL A 64 15.61 17.01 -12.38
N PRO A 65 16.07 16.06 -11.53
CA PRO A 65 17.44 16.04 -11.05
C PRO A 65 18.46 15.93 -12.18
N SER A 66 19.62 16.57 -12.03
CA SER A 66 20.69 16.56 -13.04
C SER A 66 21.33 15.18 -13.29
N SER A 67 21.07 14.20 -12.41
CA SER A 67 21.52 12.81 -12.54
C SER A 67 20.67 11.98 -13.51
N VAL A 68 19.49 12.48 -13.89
CA VAL A 68 18.55 11.79 -14.76
C VAL A 68 19.06 11.76 -16.19
N ILE A 69 19.06 10.57 -16.79
CA ILE A 69 19.46 10.29 -18.16
C ILE A 69 18.30 9.77 -19.02
N GLY A 70 17.19 9.37 -18.39
CA GLY A 70 15.99 8.91 -19.08
C GLY A 70 14.72 9.47 -18.46
N VAL A 71 13.72 9.78 -19.28
CA VAL A 71 12.43 10.29 -18.80
C VAL A 71 11.26 9.50 -19.39
N ILE A 72 10.19 9.37 -18.60
CA ILE A 72 8.92 8.78 -18.98
C ILE A 72 7.86 9.89 -18.87
N LEU A 73 7.31 10.30 -20.01
CA LEU A 73 6.30 11.34 -20.14
C LEU A 73 4.92 10.70 -20.17
N HIS A 74 4.14 10.93 -19.11
CA HIS A 74 2.75 10.53 -19.00
C HIS A 74 1.85 11.77 -19.00
N LEU A 75 1.73 12.37 -20.19
CA LEU A 75 1.01 13.62 -20.44
C LEU A 75 0.07 13.46 -21.64
N GLY A 76 -0.84 14.42 -21.84
CA GLY A 76 -1.66 14.51 -23.05
C GLY A 76 -3.15 14.18 -22.88
N THR A 77 -3.58 13.52 -21.80
CA THR A 77 -5.03 13.30 -21.56
C THR A 77 -5.79 14.62 -21.38
N ASN A 78 -5.14 15.63 -20.79
CA ASN A 78 -5.71 16.97 -20.61
C ASN A 78 -5.72 17.77 -21.92
N ASP A 79 -4.65 17.68 -22.72
CA ASP A 79 -4.58 18.26 -24.07
C ASP A 79 -5.67 17.68 -24.96
N LEU A 80 -5.76 16.35 -25.04
CA LEU A 80 -6.73 15.65 -25.88
C LEU A 80 -8.19 15.86 -25.46
N SER A 81 -8.42 16.39 -24.25
CA SER A 81 -9.76 16.79 -23.81
C SER A 81 -10.21 18.11 -24.44
N SER A 82 -9.28 19.00 -24.80
CA SER A 82 -9.58 20.34 -25.33
C SER A 82 -9.15 20.56 -26.78
N ASP A 83 -8.02 19.97 -27.18
CA ASP A 83 -7.29 20.27 -28.41
C ASP A 83 -7.40 19.12 -29.40
N ASP A 84 -7.23 19.38 -30.70
CA ASP A 84 -7.19 18.35 -31.74
C ASP A 84 -5.94 17.47 -31.71
N ILE A 85 -6.03 16.33 -32.41
CA ILE A 85 -4.99 15.31 -32.40
C ILE A 85 -3.69 15.89 -32.96
N GLN A 86 -3.76 16.63 -34.06
CA GLN A 86 -2.59 17.16 -34.75
C GLN A 86 -1.87 18.17 -33.87
N THR A 87 -2.61 19.12 -33.29
CA THR A 87 -2.07 20.07 -32.30
C THR A 87 -1.41 19.35 -31.11
N THR A 88 -1.99 18.25 -30.63
CA THR A 88 -1.43 17.50 -29.50
C THR A 88 -0.14 16.75 -29.89
N ILE A 89 -0.05 16.23 -31.11
CA ILE A 89 1.15 15.59 -31.65
C ILE A 89 2.27 16.60 -31.86
N GLU A 90 1.96 17.79 -32.39
CA GLU A 90 2.93 18.88 -32.55
C GLU A 90 3.53 19.32 -31.20
N ARG A 91 2.72 19.38 -30.14
CA ARG A 91 3.21 19.64 -28.78
C ARG A 91 4.15 18.53 -28.28
N TYR A 92 3.92 17.27 -28.64
CA TYR A 92 4.86 16.20 -28.30
C TYR A 92 6.19 16.33 -29.05
N ALA A 93 6.14 16.69 -30.34
CA ALA A 93 7.36 16.96 -31.11
C ALA A 93 8.15 18.14 -30.52
N GLU A 94 7.46 19.21 -30.13
CA GLU A 94 8.06 20.35 -29.41
C GLU A 94 8.65 19.92 -28.06
N ALA A 95 7.92 19.10 -27.29
CA ALA A 95 8.40 18.55 -26.02
C ALA A 95 9.71 17.76 -26.17
N PHE A 96 9.83 16.93 -27.20
CA PHE A 96 11.08 16.21 -27.49
C PHE A 96 12.22 17.16 -27.83
N ASN A 97 11.94 18.23 -28.59
CA ASN A 97 12.94 19.25 -28.91
C ASN A 97 13.38 20.06 -27.66
N ILE A 98 12.43 20.41 -26.77
CA ILE A 98 12.72 21.07 -25.49
C ILE A 98 13.63 20.21 -24.64
N ILE A 99 13.32 18.92 -24.48
CA ILE A 99 14.18 18.00 -23.69
C ILE A 99 15.59 17.94 -24.27
N ARG A 100 15.73 17.79 -25.59
CA ARG A 100 17.04 17.74 -26.25
C ARG A 100 17.85 19.01 -26.06
N THR A 101 17.20 20.17 -26.13
CA THR A 101 17.86 21.48 -26.07
C THR A 101 18.19 21.88 -24.63
N GLU A 102 17.23 21.75 -23.71
CA GLU A 102 17.36 22.25 -22.34
C GLU A 102 17.97 21.21 -21.39
N ARG A 103 17.87 19.92 -21.71
CA ARG A 103 18.36 18.80 -20.88
C ARG A 103 19.14 17.78 -21.73
N PRO A 104 20.26 18.16 -22.36
CA PRO A 104 21.01 17.29 -23.30
C PRO A 104 21.58 16.01 -22.68
N LYS A 105 21.61 15.88 -21.35
CA LYS A 105 21.99 14.64 -20.65
C LYS A 105 20.89 13.57 -20.70
N ILE A 106 19.65 13.93 -21.01
CA ILE A 106 18.55 12.99 -21.17
C ILE A 106 18.70 12.35 -22.55
N GLN A 107 19.11 11.08 -22.55
CA GLN A 107 19.39 10.29 -23.73
C GLN A 107 18.20 9.43 -24.17
N VAL A 108 17.23 9.20 -23.29
CA VAL A 108 16.08 8.32 -23.58
C VAL A 108 14.78 8.98 -23.13
N ILE A 109 13.80 9.02 -24.02
CA ILE A 109 12.47 9.58 -23.75
C ILE A 109 11.44 8.49 -24.04
N TYR A 110 10.62 8.12 -23.05
CA TYR A 110 9.42 7.34 -23.29
C TYR A 110 8.20 8.25 -23.25
N ALA A 111 7.36 8.22 -24.27
CA ALA A 111 6.03 8.81 -24.23
C ALA A 111 5.01 7.69 -24.01
N THR A 112 4.21 7.80 -22.95
CA THR A 112 3.20 6.79 -22.64
C THR A 112 1.92 7.05 -23.43
N LEU A 113 1.15 5.98 -23.64
CA LEU A 113 -0.19 6.10 -24.22
C LEU A 113 -1.12 6.94 -23.32
N VAL A 114 -2.01 7.71 -23.94
CA VAL A 114 -3.15 8.30 -23.24
C VAL A 114 -4.14 7.20 -22.90
N LEU A 115 -4.39 7.01 -21.60
CA LEU A 115 -5.28 5.97 -21.11
C LEU A 115 -6.71 6.16 -21.66
N PRO A 116 -7.42 5.06 -21.99
CA PRO A 116 -8.86 5.16 -22.25
C PRO A 116 -9.56 5.71 -21.01
N ARG A 117 -10.76 6.25 -21.21
CA ARG A 117 -11.67 6.67 -20.14
C ARG A 117 -12.82 5.68 -20.00
N ALA A 118 -13.43 5.68 -18.83
CA ALA A 118 -14.67 4.98 -18.55
C ALA A 118 -15.78 5.99 -18.18
N PRO A 119 -17.05 5.58 -18.22
CA PRO A 119 -18.13 6.39 -17.68
C PRO A 119 -17.87 6.75 -16.23
N ASN A 120 -18.20 7.98 -15.88
CA ASN A 120 -18.12 8.42 -14.51
C ASN A 120 -19.27 7.78 -13.72
N ARG A 121 -18.93 6.81 -12.87
CA ARG A 121 -19.88 6.04 -12.05
C ARG A 121 -20.44 6.85 -10.87
N ARG A 122 -19.89 8.04 -10.60
CA ARG A 122 -20.37 8.96 -9.56
C ARG A 122 -21.44 9.91 -10.07
N ARG A 123 -21.62 10.03 -11.38
CA ARG A 123 -22.66 10.87 -11.98
C ARG A 123 -23.98 10.09 -12.08
N ARG A 124 -25.09 10.77 -11.76
CA ARG A 124 -26.45 10.24 -11.94
C ARG A 124 -26.80 10.05 -13.42
N SER A 125 -26.23 10.86 -14.30
CA SER A 125 -26.41 10.78 -15.75
C SER A 125 -25.17 10.23 -16.42
N SER A 126 -25.33 9.25 -17.31
CA SER A 126 -24.21 8.67 -18.03
C SER A 126 -23.56 9.66 -19.02
N ASN A 127 -22.24 9.63 -19.10
CA ASN A 127 -21.42 10.36 -20.07
C ASN A 127 -20.87 9.45 -21.19
N TRP A 128 -21.50 8.30 -21.47
CA TRP A 128 -21.06 7.32 -22.48
C TRP A 128 -20.68 7.95 -23.83
N ARG A 129 -21.50 8.86 -24.36
CA ARG A 129 -21.23 9.52 -25.66
C ARG A 129 -19.92 10.31 -25.66
N PHE A 130 -19.61 11.00 -24.56
CA PHE A 130 -18.36 11.73 -24.42
C PHE A 130 -17.18 10.75 -24.32
N VAL A 131 -17.32 9.71 -23.50
CA VAL A 131 -16.28 8.70 -23.28
C VAL A 131 -15.93 7.98 -24.58
N ASP A 132 -16.94 7.54 -25.32
CA ASP A 132 -16.78 6.87 -26.60
C ASP A 132 -16.09 7.76 -27.65
N LYS A 133 -16.50 9.05 -27.73
CA LYS A 133 -15.82 10.03 -28.59
C LYS A 133 -14.36 10.25 -28.16
N PHE A 134 -14.10 10.36 -26.86
CA PHE A 134 -12.75 10.55 -26.32
C PHE A 134 -11.87 9.33 -26.61
N ASN A 135 -12.36 8.12 -26.38
CA ASN A 135 -11.57 6.89 -26.54
C ASN A 135 -11.18 6.65 -28.01
N ARG A 136 -12.09 6.88 -28.96
CA ARG A 136 -11.74 6.85 -30.40
C ARG A 136 -10.67 7.88 -30.76
N ARG A 137 -10.70 9.04 -30.10
CA ARG A 137 -9.70 10.09 -30.30
C ARG A 137 -8.36 9.69 -29.69
N ALA A 138 -8.38 9.09 -28.48
CA ALA A 138 -7.20 8.60 -27.77
C ALA A 138 -6.51 7.47 -28.54
N GLU A 139 -7.26 6.54 -29.11
CA GLU A 139 -6.74 5.47 -29.96
C GLU A 139 -5.97 6.03 -31.18
N ARG A 140 -6.59 6.95 -31.94
CA ARG A 140 -5.95 7.60 -33.09
C ARG A 140 -4.74 8.42 -32.68
N PHE A 141 -4.84 9.14 -31.57
CA PHE A 141 -3.72 9.91 -31.02
C PHE A 141 -2.55 8.99 -30.63
N ASN A 142 -2.82 7.90 -29.90
CA ASN A 142 -1.81 6.94 -29.48
C ASN A 142 -1.10 6.29 -30.67
N TYR A 143 -1.85 5.96 -31.73
CA TYR A 143 -1.26 5.50 -32.99
C TYR A 143 -0.28 6.53 -33.57
N GLN A 144 -0.72 7.79 -33.72
CA GLN A 144 0.14 8.85 -34.27
C GLN A 144 1.33 9.19 -33.37
N LEU A 145 1.17 9.15 -32.04
CA LEU A 145 2.26 9.33 -31.10
C LEU A 145 3.29 8.22 -31.24
N SER A 146 2.86 6.98 -31.48
CA SER A 146 3.76 5.87 -31.74
C SER A 146 4.54 6.04 -33.05
N GLU A 147 3.90 6.57 -34.09
CA GLU A 147 4.57 6.93 -35.37
C GLU A 147 5.58 8.05 -35.18
N LEU A 148 5.23 9.09 -34.40
CA LEU A 148 6.14 10.17 -34.07
C LEU A 148 7.37 9.63 -33.32
N CYS A 149 7.18 8.84 -32.27
CA CYS A 149 8.30 8.26 -31.52
C CYS A 149 9.22 7.43 -32.42
N ARG A 150 8.67 6.64 -33.36
CA ARG A 150 9.47 5.85 -34.30
C ARG A 150 10.33 6.67 -35.26
N ARG A 151 10.02 7.95 -35.47
CA ARG A 151 10.81 8.87 -36.32
C ARG A 151 11.89 9.60 -35.54
N GLU A 152 11.79 9.62 -34.22
CA GLU A 152 12.76 10.27 -33.34
C GLU A 152 13.85 9.27 -32.95
N THR A 153 15.10 9.74 -32.84
CA THR A 153 16.24 8.86 -32.58
C THR A 153 16.33 8.40 -31.12
N ASN A 154 15.73 9.15 -30.20
CA ASN A 154 15.83 8.91 -28.77
C ASN A 154 14.47 8.88 -28.05
N ALA A 155 13.37 8.81 -28.80
CA ALA A 155 12.02 8.71 -28.25
C ALA A 155 11.38 7.35 -28.54
N PHE A 156 10.68 6.82 -27.55
CA PHE A 156 10.06 5.50 -27.60
C PHE A 156 8.62 5.60 -27.11
N PHE A 157 7.74 4.80 -27.71
CA PHE A 157 6.36 4.72 -27.27
C PHE A 157 6.18 3.61 -26.25
N LEU A 158 5.71 3.96 -25.04
CA LEU A 158 5.40 2.99 -24.00
C LEU A 158 3.92 2.61 -24.07
N ASN A 159 3.66 1.44 -24.64
CA ASN A 159 2.33 0.83 -24.59
C ASN A 159 2.17 0.05 -23.28
N HIS A 160 1.26 0.49 -22.41
CA HIS A 160 0.92 -0.22 -21.17
C HIS A 160 0.06 -1.49 -21.40
N SER A 161 -0.09 -1.98 -22.64
CA SER A 161 -0.77 -3.24 -22.97
C SER A 161 -2.08 -3.48 -22.21
N LEU A 162 -2.88 -2.42 -22.07
CA LEU A 162 -4.12 -2.45 -21.27
C LEU A 162 -5.24 -3.22 -21.96
N GLU A 163 -5.02 -3.73 -23.17
CA GLU A 163 -5.99 -4.55 -23.92
C GLU A 163 -6.39 -5.82 -23.16
N THR A 164 -5.56 -6.28 -22.23
CA THR A 164 -5.83 -7.42 -21.35
C THR A 164 -6.72 -7.07 -20.15
N TYR A 165 -6.99 -5.78 -19.91
CA TYR A 165 -7.77 -5.29 -18.77
C TYR A 165 -8.93 -4.40 -19.21
N PRO A 166 -10.19 -4.70 -18.83
CA PRO A 166 -11.28 -3.79 -19.13
C PRO A 166 -11.03 -2.43 -18.45
N PRO A 167 -11.32 -1.27 -19.11
CA PRO A 167 -11.08 0.04 -18.52
C PRO A 167 -11.69 0.24 -17.13
N SER A 168 -12.79 -0.47 -16.82
CA SER A 168 -13.44 -0.44 -15.50
C SER A 168 -12.66 -1.11 -14.37
N SER A 169 -11.66 -1.96 -14.67
CA SER A 169 -10.77 -2.53 -13.65
C SER A 169 -9.49 -1.69 -13.45
N VAL A 170 -9.11 -0.91 -14.47
CA VAL A 170 -7.92 -0.05 -14.45
C VAL A 170 -8.24 1.35 -13.94
N LEU A 171 -9.45 1.86 -14.15
CA LEU A 171 -9.85 3.22 -13.82
C LEU A 171 -10.78 3.26 -12.61
N ALA A 172 -10.58 4.25 -11.76
CA ALA A 172 -11.42 4.54 -10.60
C ALA A 172 -12.86 4.90 -11.00
N ALA A 173 -13.72 5.08 -10.00
CA ALA A 173 -15.13 5.44 -10.21
C ALA A 173 -15.36 6.74 -11.00
N ASP A 174 -14.41 7.67 -11.06
CA ASP A 174 -14.53 8.88 -11.88
C ASP A 174 -14.33 8.65 -13.38
N GLY A 175 -13.81 7.47 -13.76
CA GLY A 175 -13.59 7.05 -15.13
C GLY A 175 -12.41 7.73 -15.84
N VAL A 176 -11.54 8.43 -15.09
CA VAL A 176 -10.39 9.17 -15.65
C VAL A 176 -9.10 8.78 -14.94
N HIS A 177 -9.11 8.70 -13.62
CA HIS A 177 -7.90 8.38 -12.86
C HIS A 177 -7.75 6.86 -12.74
N PRO A 178 -6.52 6.32 -12.71
CA PRO A 178 -6.31 4.92 -12.40
C PRO A 178 -6.87 4.57 -11.02
N SER A 179 -7.50 3.41 -10.90
CA SER A 179 -7.82 2.78 -9.60
C SER A 179 -6.52 2.37 -8.91
N PHE A 180 -6.57 1.93 -7.65
CA PHE A 180 -5.38 1.39 -6.98
C PHE A 180 -4.76 0.20 -7.75
N GLY A 181 -5.61 -0.70 -8.27
CA GLY A 181 -5.18 -1.77 -9.17
C GLY A 181 -4.56 -1.23 -10.46
N GLY A 182 -5.15 -0.20 -11.06
CA GLY A 182 -4.58 0.48 -12.23
C GLY A 182 -3.22 1.12 -11.97
N VAL A 183 -3.04 1.82 -10.84
CA VAL A 183 -1.74 2.37 -10.42
C VAL A 183 -0.71 1.25 -10.27
N SER A 184 -1.10 0.10 -9.70
CA SER A 184 -0.22 -1.06 -9.54
C SER A 184 0.23 -1.61 -10.91
N ILE A 185 -0.70 -1.77 -11.86
CA ILE A 185 -0.41 -2.24 -13.23
C ILE A 185 0.53 -1.27 -13.95
N LEU A 186 0.24 0.04 -13.90
CA LEU A 186 1.09 1.06 -14.52
C LEU A 186 2.50 1.08 -13.91
N SER A 187 2.58 0.98 -12.58
CA SER A 187 3.86 0.90 -11.87
C SER A 187 4.66 -0.33 -12.26
N TRP A 188 4.00 -1.48 -12.41
CA TRP A 188 4.64 -2.73 -12.85
C TRP A 188 5.19 -2.62 -14.27
N HIS A 189 4.45 -2.01 -15.21
CA HIS A 189 4.96 -1.75 -16.57
C HIS A 189 6.18 -0.84 -16.57
N ILE A 190 6.17 0.23 -15.77
CA ILE A 190 7.33 1.11 -15.62
C ILE A 190 8.49 0.35 -15.00
N TYR A 191 8.25 -0.43 -13.94
CA TYR A 191 9.28 -1.21 -13.29
C TYR A 191 9.96 -2.20 -14.24
N ASN A 192 9.19 -2.95 -15.03
CA ASN A 192 9.74 -3.87 -16.03
C ASN A 192 10.54 -3.14 -17.11
N LEU A 193 10.04 -2.00 -17.59
CA LEU A 193 10.77 -1.16 -18.54
C LEU A 193 12.15 -0.77 -17.98
N LEU A 194 12.19 -0.33 -16.72
CA LEU A 194 13.43 0.07 -16.07
C LEU A 194 14.38 -1.12 -15.84
N LEU A 195 13.85 -2.29 -15.49
CA LEU A 195 14.63 -3.52 -15.36
C LEU A 195 15.22 -3.99 -16.69
N ASP A 196 14.43 -3.97 -17.76
CA ASP A 196 14.89 -4.37 -19.09
C ASP A 196 15.98 -3.43 -19.58
N TYR A 197 15.79 -2.11 -19.40
CA TYR A 197 16.86 -1.15 -19.69
C TYR A 197 18.13 -1.46 -18.90
N GLN A 198 18.02 -1.77 -17.61
CA GLN A 198 19.19 -2.13 -16.81
C GLN A 198 19.89 -3.40 -17.32
N ARG A 199 19.13 -4.43 -17.68
CA ARG A 199 19.71 -5.69 -18.19
C ARG A 199 20.44 -5.47 -19.51
N HIS A 200 19.85 -4.72 -20.43
CA HIS A 200 20.44 -4.52 -21.76
C HIS A 200 21.61 -3.55 -21.76
N PHE A 201 21.57 -2.49 -20.93
CA PHE A 201 22.62 -1.47 -20.93
C PHE A 201 23.71 -1.68 -19.86
N LEU A 202 23.50 -2.46 -18.78
CA LEU A 202 24.58 -2.75 -17.82
C LEU A 202 25.50 -3.89 -18.25
N ILE A 203 25.05 -4.81 -19.10
CA ILE A 203 25.91 -5.88 -19.65
C ILE A 203 26.94 -5.27 -20.61
N GLU A 204 26.56 -4.29 -21.45
CA GLU A 204 27.51 -3.60 -22.34
C GLU A 204 28.48 -2.65 -21.63
N TRP A 205 28.16 -2.19 -20.41
CA TRP A 205 29.04 -1.28 -19.66
C TRP A 205 30.12 -1.99 -18.84
N GLN A 206 30.03 -3.31 -18.62
CA GLN A 206 31.11 -4.08 -18.00
C GLN A 206 32.20 -4.50 -18.99
N ASP A 207 31.91 -4.56 -20.29
CA ASP A 207 32.84 -5.06 -21.30
C ASP A 207 33.54 -3.97 -22.13
N HIS A 208 33.28 -2.68 -21.90
CA HIS A 208 33.83 -1.58 -22.73
C HIS A 208 34.51 -0.44 -21.96
N LEU A 209 35.80 -0.66 -21.68
CA LEU A 209 36.88 0.35 -21.71
C LEU A 209 37.96 -0.14 -22.70
N PRO A 210 38.64 0.75 -23.44
CA PRO A 210 38.23 1.16 -24.78
C PRO A 210 39.10 0.54 -25.90
N ALA A 211 38.51 0.38 -27.09
CA ALA A 211 39.14 0.79 -28.35
C ALA A 211 38.13 0.74 -29.51
N GLY A 212 37.94 1.88 -30.18
CA GLY A 212 37.69 1.92 -31.62
C GLY A 212 36.29 1.57 -32.13
N ASP A 213 35.56 2.62 -32.50
CA ASP A 213 34.75 2.76 -33.71
C ASP A 213 33.38 2.04 -33.90
N ASP A 214 32.52 2.88 -34.48
CA ASP A 214 31.34 2.61 -35.34
C ASP A 214 29.95 2.43 -34.69
N PHE A 215 29.19 3.52 -34.64
CA PHE A 215 27.81 3.64 -34.15
C PHE A 215 26.73 3.40 -35.23
N SER A 216 27.00 2.65 -36.30
CA SER A 216 26.07 2.52 -37.43
C SER A 216 25.22 1.25 -37.50
N ARG A 217 25.17 0.39 -36.47
CA ARG A 217 24.34 -0.83 -36.50
C ARG A 217 23.53 -1.01 -35.23
N PHE A 218 22.21 -0.88 -35.32
CA PHE A 218 21.24 -1.98 -35.16
C PHE A 218 19.79 -1.43 -35.08
N PRO A 219 18.82 -2.03 -35.80
CA PRO A 219 17.40 -1.78 -35.59
C PRO A 219 16.88 -2.68 -34.47
N VAL A 220 16.34 -2.09 -33.39
CA VAL A 220 15.66 -2.87 -32.34
C VAL A 220 14.26 -3.23 -32.83
N GLN A 221 14.09 -4.47 -33.31
CA GLN A 221 12.76 -5.09 -33.41
C GLN A 221 12.37 -5.61 -32.02
N CYS A 222 11.51 -4.85 -31.32
CA CYS A 222 10.86 -5.33 -30.11
C CYS A 222 9.82 -6.42 -30.47
N HIS A 223 10.18 -7.69 -30.27
CA HIS A 223 9.19 -8.76 -30.19
C HIS A 223 8.60 -8.80 -28.77
N THR A 224 7.32 -8.43 -28.65
CA THR A 224 6.53 -8.61 -27.44
C THR A 224 6.19 -10.09 -27.24
N GLN A 225 6.95 -10.80 -26.39
CA GLN A 225 6.44 -11.99 -25.73
C GLN A 225 5.79 -11.59 -24.39
N VAL A 226 4.55 -12.03 -24.21
CA VAL A 226 3.72 -11.76 -23.04
C VAL A 226 4.31 -12.43 -21.78
N PRO A 227 4.56 -11.70 -20.67
CA PRO A 227 5.03 -12.33 -19.44
C PRO A 227 3.92 -13.01 -18.64
N ARG A 228 4.34 -14.03 -17.88
CA ARG A 228 3.59 -14.80 -16.89
C ARG A 228 2.87 -13.91 -15.86
N THR A 229 1.74 -14.41 -15.35
CA THR A 229 0.85 -13.63 -14.47
C THR A 229 1.50 -13.28 -13.13
N TYR A 230 1.11 -12.12 -12.58
CA TYR A 230 1.62 -11.56 -11.31
C TYR A 230 1.53 -12.52 -10.10
N SER A 231 0.56 -13.43 -10.11
CA SER A 231 0.37 -14.46 -9.06
C SER A 231 1.45 -15.55 -9.07
N GLU A 232 2.10 -15.81 -10.21
CA GLU A 232 3.13 -16.84 -10.33
C GLU A 232 4.50 -16.35 -9.83
N VAL A 233 4.80 -15.07 -10.01
CA VAL A 233 6.03 -14.43 -9.52
C VAL A 233 6.02 -14.29 -7.99
N LEU A 234 4.85 -14.05 -7.39
CA LEU A 234 4.68 -14.01 -5.93
C LEU A 234 4.85 -15.39 -5.29
N LYS A 235 4.44 -16.47 -5.99
CA LYS A 235 4.63 -17.84 -5.50
C LYS A 235 6.11 -18.27 -5.52
N SER A 236 6.85 -17.94 -6.58
CA SER A 236 8.27 -18.32 -6.67
C SER A 236 9.13 -17.65 -5.60
N HIS A 237 8.85 -16.40 -5.23
CA HIS A 237 9.57 -15.71 -4.15
C HIS A 237 9.23 -16.22 -2.74
N GLN A 238 8.07 -16.86 -2.56
CA GLN A 238 7.65 -17.41 -1.27
C GLN A 238 8.27 -18.80 -1.02
N GLU A 239 8.56 -19.56 -2.09
CA GLU A 239 9.23 -20.86 -2.02
C GLU A 239 10.73 -20.74 -1.75
N GLU A 240 11.38 -19.67 -2.26
CA GLU A 240 12.81 -19.42 -2.06
C GLU A 240 13.16 -19.01 -0.61
N TYR A 241 12.20 -18.42 0.12
CA TYR A 241 12.36 -18.06 1.54
C TYR A 241 12.11 -19.21 2.51
N MET A 242 11.55 -20.35 2.06
CA MET A 242 11.24 -21.50 2.90
C MET A 242 12.32 -22.60 2.88
N GLN A 243 13.38 -22.47 2.07
CA GLN A 243 14.41 -23.50 1.89
C GLN A 243 15.75 -23.23 2.60
N ALA A 244 15.91 -22.13 3.33
CA ALA A 244 17.13 -21.84 4.07
C ALA A 244 16.95 -22.14 5.57
N GLY A 245 17.01 -23.43 5.93
CA GLY A 245 17.10 -23.90 7.30
C GLY A 245 18.14 -25.01 7.46
N ASP A 246 18.96 -24.85 8.50
CA ASP A 246 19.50 -25.92 9.38
C ASP A 246 21.04 -26.16 9.42
N GLN A 247 21.61 -26.03 10.64
CA GLN A 247 22.35 -27.06 11.42
C GLN A 247 23.61 -26.56 12.17
N ARG A 248 23.64 -26.74 13.51
CA ARG A 248 24.45 -27.76 14.27
C ARG A 248 24.65 -27.39 15.75
N PHE A 249 24.36 -28.35 16.64
CA PHE A 249 24.72 -28.41 18.08
C PHE A 249 26.17 -28.92 18.28
N PRO A 250 26.75 -28.82 19.51
CA PRO A 250 26.74 -30.01 20.37
C PRO A 250 26.49 -29.76 21.87
N THR A 251 25.97 -30.84 22.46
CA THR A 251 25.64 -31.16 23.85
C THR A 251 26.87 -31.52 24.68
N ILE A 252 26.95 -31.06 25.93
CA ILE A 252 27.78 -31.61 27.03
C ILE A 252 26.99 -31.25 28.31
N ALA A 253 26.30 -32.12 29.06
CA ALA A 253 26.58 -33.48 29.54
C ALA A 253 27.87 -33.57 30.35
N GLU A 254 28.00 -32.74 31.41
CA GLU A 254 28.85 -33.01 32.60
C GLU A 254 28.71 -31.90 33.66
N THR A 255 27.50 -31.70 34.19
CA THR A 255 27.30 -30.98 35.47
C THR A 255 26.02 -31.46 36.16
N GLN A 256 25.80 -32.78 36.16
CA GLN A 256 24.69 -33.41 36.86
C GLN A 256 25.27 -34.48 37.78
N ARG A 257 25.75 -34.08 38.97
CA ARG A 257 25.98 -35.00 40.10
C ARG A 257 26.35 -34.36 41.44
N GLN A 258 26.01 -33.09 41.66
CA GLN A 258 26.12 -32.47 43.00
C GLN A 258 24.93 -31.57 43.41
N GLU A 259 23.84 -31.52 42.63
CA GLU A 259 22.63 -30.73 42.97
C GLU A 259 21.41 -31.60 43.37
N GLU A 260 21.51 -32.93 43.32
CA GLU A 260 20.34 -33.82 43.50
C GLU A 260 19.87 -34.04 44.95
N GLU A 261 20.55 -33.53 45.98
CA GLU A 261 20.10 -33.69 47.38
C GLU A 261 19.74 -32.37 48.10
N ALA A 262 19.85 -31.22 47.43
CA ALA A 262 19.30 -29.94 47.90
C ALA A 262 18.10 -29.45 47.06
N SER A 263 17.79 -30.12 45.94
CA SER A 263 16.76 -29.74 44.97
C SER A 263 15.39 -30.39 45.21
N ALA A 264 15.22 -31.22 46.24
CA ALA A 264 13.95 -31.93 46.47
C ALA A 264 12.92 -31.12 47.29
N GLU A 265 13.34 -30.12 48.07
CA GLU A 265 12.43 -29.30 48.88
C GLU A 265 12.12 -27.92 48.27
N THR A 266 13.02 -27.34 47.47
CA THR A 266 12.78 -26.11 46.69
C THR A 266 12.00 -26.34 45.38
N SER A 267 12.09 -27.54 44.79
CA SER A 267 11.36 -27.87 43.55
C SER A 267 9.85 -27.97 43.75
N VAL A 268 9.38 -28.30 44.96
CA VAL A 268 7.93 -28.41 45.26
C VAL A 268 7.28 -27.03 45.41
N GLU A 269 8.00 -26.00 45.87
CA GLU A 269 7.50 -24.61 45.91
C GLU A 269 7.66 -23.90 44.56
N GLU A 270 8.74 -24.18 43.80
CA GLU A 270 8.92 -23.65 42.45
C GLU A 270 7.94 -24.26 41.44
N GLU A 271 7.64 -25.57 41.51
CA GLU A 271 6.64 -26.22 40.65
C GLU A 271 5.22 -25.72 40.97
N LYS A 272 4.87 -25.54 42.26
CA LYS A 272 3.60 -24.92 42.67
C LYS A 272 3.49 -23.47 42.21
N THR A 273 4.57 -22.70 42.23
CA THR A 273 4.55 -21.31 41.74
C THR A 273 4.51 -21.24 40.21
N LEU A 274 5.16 -22.16 39.50
CA LEU A 274 5.09 -22.27 38.03
C LEU A 274 3.69 -22.70 37.54
N GLU A 275 3.05 -23.63 38.25
CA GLU A 275 1.68 -24.08 37.99
C GLU A 275 0.66 -22.96 38.27
N VAL A 276 0.85 -22.20 39.35
CA VAL A 276 0.09 -20.98 39.65
C VAL A 276 0.31 -19.91 38.58
N VAL A 277 1.54 -19.72 38.09
CA VAL A 277 1.85 -18.74 37.03
C VAL A 277 1.26 -19.16 35.68
N SER A 278 1.31 -20.44 35.31
CA SER A 278 0.68 -20.98 34.09
C SER A 278 -0.85 -20.90 34.14
N GLY A 279 -1.45 -21.23 35.29
CA GLY A 279 -2.88 -21.05 35.56
C GLY A 279 -3.31 -19.58 35.52
N LEU A 280 -2.46 -18.66 36.01
CA LEU A 280 -2.67 -17.22 35.89
C LEU A 280 -2.52 -16.73 34.44
N GLN A 281 -1.58 -17.27 33.66
CA GLN A 281 -1.32 -16.83 32.30
C GLN A 281 -2.45 -17.23 31.32
N SER A 282 -3.07 -18.39 31.52
CA SER A 282 -4.27 -18.81 30.78
C SER A 282 -5.51 -17.99 31.16
N LYS A 283 -5.70 -17.66 32.45
CA LYS A 283 -6.75 -16.72 32.92
C LYS A 283 -6.57 -15.31 32.36
N ILE A 284 -5.35 -14.79 32.41
CA ILE A 284 -4.97 -13.50 31.82
C ILE A 284 -5.30 -13.48 30.32
N SER A 285 -5.13 -14.60 29.62
CA SER A 285 -5.41 -14.70 28.18
C SER A 285 -6.92 -14.70 27.87
N ALA A 286 -7.75 -15.32 28.70
CA ALA A 286 -9.21 -15.31 28.57
C ALA A 286 -9.80 -13.92 28.87
N ASP A 287 -9.35 -13.29 29.95
CA ASP A 287 -9.76 -11.94 30.34
C ASP A 287 -9.31 -10.88 29.33
N GLU A 288 -8.10 -11.05 28.79
CA GLU A 288 -7.59 -10.21 27.70
C GLU A 288 -8.49 -10.33 26.46
N ALA A 289 -8.94 -11.53 26.09
CA ALA A 289 -9.84 -11.72 24.96
C ALA A 289 -11.20 -11.01 25.16
N VAL A 290 -11.79 -11.11 26.36
CA VAL A 290 -13.03 -10.39 26.71
C VAL A 290 -12.83 -8.88 26.62
N LEU A 291 -11.71 -8.36 27.13
CA LEU A 291 -11.39 -6.93 27.08
C LEU A 291 -11.19 -6.43 25.66
N VAL A 292 -10.41 -7.15 24.83
CA VAL A 292 -10.23 -6.84 23.41
C VAL A 292 -11.58 -6.83 22.70
N GLY A 293 -12.43 -7.83 22.95
CA GLY A 293 -13.76 -7.90 22.34
C GLY A 293 -14.63 -6.69 22.70
N HIS A 294 -14.63 -6.24 23.95
CA HIS A 294 -15.32 -5.01 24.35
C HIS A 294 -14.72 -3.75 23.70
N ILE A 295 -13.41 -3.66 23.48
CA ILE A 295 -12.79 -2.55 22.74
C ILE A 295 -13.35 -2.51 21.32
N LEU A 296 -13.29 -3.62 20.59
CA LEU A 296 -13.70 -3.68 19.18
C LEU A 296 -15.17 -3.30 18.98
N ARG A 297 -16.07 -3.80 19.85
CA ARG A 297 -17.50 -3.45 19.78
C ARG A 297 -17.77 -1.97 20.07
N ASN A 298 -17.08 -1.39 21.05
CA ASN A 298 -17.20 0.04 21.35
C ASN A 298 -16.66 0.90 20.19
N VAL A 299 -15.57 0.47 19.56
CA VAL A 299 -15.02 1.13 18.36
C VAL A 299 -16.03 1.09 17.22
N ALA A 300 -16.60 -0.08 16.92
CA ALA A 300 -17.63 -0.24 15.89
C ALA A 300 -18.82 0.70 16.15
N HIS A 301 -19.30 0.76 17.40
CA HIS A 301 -20.43 1.61 17.77
C HIS A 301 -20.12 3.11 17.64
N GLU A 302 -18.95 3.57 18.10
CA GLU A 302 -18.55 4.97 17.95
C GLU A 302 -18.40 5.37 16.47
N LEU A 303 -17.86 4.49 15.64
CA LEU A 303 -17.71 4.75 14.20
C LEU A 303 -19.06 4.77 13.47
N GLN A 304 -20.03 3.93 13.86
CA GLN A 304 -21.37 3.94 13.29
C GLN A 304 -22.16 5.22 13.60
N GLN A 305 -21.85 5.89 14.72
CA GLN A 305 -22.52 7.12 15.15
C GLN A 305 -21.87 8.39 14.60
N ASP A 306 -20.71 8.26 13.95
CA ASP A 306 -19.96 9.41 13.47
C ASP A 306 -20.50 9.89 12.11
N THR A 307 -21.38 10.90 12.18
CA THR A 307 -22.05 11.51 11.02
C THR A 307 -21.11 12.30 10.11
N GLU A 308 -19.90 12.63 10.57
CA GLU A 308 -18.93 13.39 9.77
C GLU A 308 -18.21 12.49 8.75
N LEU A 309 -18.27 11.16 8.89
CA LEU A 309 -17.70 10.20 7.92
C LEU A 309 -18.28 10.38 6.50
N ASP A 310 -19.48 10.94 6.39
CA ASP A 310 -20.18 11.14 5.12
C ASP A 310 -19.74 12.39 4.35
N SER A 311 -19.15 13.38 5.05
CA SER A 311 -18.90 14.73 4.52
C SER A 311 -17.58 14.95 3.78
N GLU A 312 -16.61 14.04 3.88
CA GLU A 312 -15.25 14.29 3.35
C GLU A 312 -15.00 13.82 1.91
N THR A 313 -14.10 14.52 1.21
CA THR A 313 -13.65 14.12 -0.13
C THR A 313 -12.86 12.80 -0.07
N GLU A 314 -12.98 11.99 -1.13
CA GLU A 314 -12.40 10.63 -1.19
C GLU A 314 -10.90 10.56 -0.94
N GLU A 315 -10.16 11.63 -1.25
CA GLU A 315 -8.70 11.70 -1.11
C GLU A 315 -8.23 11.54 0.35
N TYR A 316 -9.08 11.89 1.33
CA TYR A 316 -8.72 11.85 2.76
C TYR A 316 -9.56 10.89 3.59
N PHE A 317 -10.58 10.26 3.00
CA PHE A 317 -11.53 9.39 3.70
C PHE A 317 -10.83 8.34 4.56
N PHE A 318 -9.89 7.55 4.01
CA PHE A 318 -9.20 6.52 4.80
C PHE A 318 -8.30 7.07 5.88
N ARG A 319 -7.61 8.18 5.62
CA ARG A 319 -6.74 8.79 6.63
C ARG A 319 -7.58 9.30 7.80
N ASN A 320 -8.69 9.96 7.51
CA ASN A 320 -9.59 10.45 8.53
C ASN A 320 -10.30 9.30 9.26
N PHE A 321 -10.82 8.32 8.53
CA PHE A 321 -11.46 7.13 9.09
C PHE A 321 -10.49 6.37 10.00
N TRP A 322 -9.23 6.19 9.60
CA TRP A 322 -8.19 5.60 10.43
C TRP A 322 -7.92 6.39 11.72
N ASN A 323 -7.82 7.72 11.61
CA ASN A 323 -7.61 8.59 12.77
C ASN A 323 -8.80 8.53 13.75
N LYS A 324 -10.03 8.49 13.22
CA LYS A 324 -11.27 8.33 13.99
C LYS A 324 -11.30 6.99 14.70
N THR A 325 -10.95 5.92 14.01
CA THR A 325 -10.84 4.59 14.60
C THR A 325 -9.81 4.54 15.72
N LYS A 326 -8.60 5.12 15.53
CA LYS A 326 -7.60 5.25 16.60
C LYS A 326 -8.13 6.04 17.79
N GLY A 327 -8.85 7.12 17.53
CA GLY A 327 -9.54 7.91 18.56
C GLY A 327 -10.56 7.06 19.34
N ALA A 328 -11.35 6.27 18.63
CA ALA A 328 -12.36 5.39 19.21
C ALA A 328 -11.73 4.27 20.05
N VAL A 329 -10.62 3.67 19.60
CA VAL A 329 -9.87 2.66 20.38
C VAL A 329 -9.43 3.26 21.72
N LYS A 330 -8.83 4.45 21.70
CA LYS A 330 -8.40 5.16 22.92
C LYS A 330 -9.58 5.49 23.84
N LYS A 331 -10.71 5.93 23.29
CA LYS A 331 -11.94 6.19 24.05
C LYS A 331 -12.51 4.92 24.68
N ALA A 332 -12.55 3.82 23.93
CA ALA A 332 -13.01 2.52 24.40
C ALA A 332 -12.12 1.99 25.55
N CYS A 333 -10.80 2.09 25.43
CA CYS A 333 -9.85 1.71 26.49
C CYS A 333 -10.07 2.49 27.79
N ARG A 334 -10.41 3.79 27.71
CA ARG A 334 -10.77 4.61 28.88
C ARG A 334 -12.08 4.16 29.54
N LYS A 335 -13.08 3.76 28.75
CA LYS A 335 -14.41 3.31 29.22
C LYS A 335 -14.40 1.92 29.88
N ILE A 336 -13.40 1.11 29.59
CA ILE A 336 -13.26 -0.27 30.07
C ILE A 336 -13.04 -0.44 31.57
N LYS A 337 -12.87 0.66 32.34
CA LYS A 337 -12.82 0.62 33.81
C LYS A 337 -13.97 -0.20 34.44
N LYS A 338 -15.16 -0.24 33.84
CA LYS A 338 -16.30 -1.03 34.33
C LYS A 338 -16.21 -2.53 33.99
N ALA A 339 -15.75 -2.88 32.79
CA ALA A 339 -15.57 -4.28 32.37
C ALA A 339 -14.39 -4.93 33.12
N ALA A 340 -13.29 -4.21 33.30
CA ALA A 340 -12.15 -4.69 34.07
C ALA A 340 -12.48 -4.92 35.57
N LYS A 341 -13.44 -4.16 36.12
CA LYS A 341 -13.97 -4.41 37.48
C LYS A 341 -14.77 -5.71 37.60
N LYS A 342 -15.44 -6.16 36.52
CA LYS A 342 -16.15 -7.46 36.50
C LYS A 342 -15.21 -8.65 36.37
N ILE A 343 -14.03 -8.43 35.79
CA ILE A 343 -12.99 -9.44 35.60
C ILE A 343 -12.14 -9.61 36.88
N MET A 344 -11.96 -8.53 37.63
CA MET A 344 -11.20 -8.49 38.89
C MET A 344 -11.47 -9.63 39.89
N PRO A 345 -12.72 -10.11 40.11
CA PRO A 345 -13.02 -11.19 41.05
C PRO A 345 -12.35 -12.52 40.69
N HIS A 346 -12.03 -12.75 39.42
CA HIS A 346 -11.40 -14.00 38.98
C HIS A 346 -9.90 -14.08 39.32
N ILE A 347 -9.30 -12.97 39.75
CA ILE A 347 -7.92 -12.86 40.21
C ILE A 347 -7.84 -13.03 41.76
N GLN A 348 -8.98 -13.04 42.46
CA GLN A 348 -9.08 -12.91 43.93
C GLN A 348 -9.12 -14.24 44.69
N ASN A 349 -8.02 -15.01 44.70
CA ASN A 349 -7.86 -16.14 45.65
C ASN A 349 -6.64 -16.00 46.59
N ALA A 350 -6.10 -14.80 46.78
CA ALA A 350 -5.04 -14.52 47.77
C ALA A 350 -5.39 -13.30 48.63
N ALA A 351 -4.74 -13.14 49.79
CA ALA A 351 -5.06 -12.16 50.83
C ALA A 351 -5.34 -10.72 50.33
N GLU A 352 -6.30 -10.03 50.98
CA GLU A 352 -6.91 -8.76 50.54
C GLU A 352 -5.93 -7.60 50.26
N ASP A 353 -4.82 -7.51 51.01
CA ASP A 353 -3.83 -6.44 50.84
C ASP A 353 -2.86 -6.69 49.69
N VAL A 354 -2.50 -7.95 49.45
CA VAL A 354 -1.73 -8.37 48.26
C VAL A 354 -2.58 -8.17 47.00
N VAL A 355 -3.88 -8.43 47.08
CA VAL A 355 -4.84 -8.24 45.98
C VAL A 355 -4.98 -6.78 45.54
N LYS A 356 -5.01 -5.82 46.46
CA LYS A 356 -5.05 -4.38 46.08
C LYS A 356 -3.78 -3.93 45.39
N SER A 357 -2.61 -4.37 45.86
CA SER A 357 -1.33 -4.00 45.26
C SER A 357 -1.15 -4.64 43.88
N VAL A 358 -1.45 -5.95 43.77
CA VAL A 358 -1.35 -6.70 42.51
C VAL A 358 -2.38 -6.21 41.49
N SER A 359 -3.63 -5.94 41.88
CA SER A 359 -4.64 -5.41 40.94
C SER A 359 -4.28 -4.04 40.38
N ASN A 360 -3.71 -3.14 41.20
CA ASN A 360 -3.26 -1.84 40.73
C ASN A 360 -2.05 -1.92 39.78
N ALA A 361 -1.20 -2.94 39.91
CA ALA A 361 -0.05 -3.16 39.03
C ALA A 361 -0.41 -3.94 37.75
N VAL A 362 -1.30 -4.92 37.84
CA VAL A 362 -1.66 -5.83 36.74
C VAL A 362 -2.70 -5.23 35.79
N LEU A 363 -3.64 -4.43 36.30
CA LEU A 363 -4.70 -3.82 35.48
C LEU A 363 -4.18 -2.87 34.38
N PRO A 364 -3.18 -2.00 34.62
CA PRO A 364 -2.55 -1.21 33.56
C PRO A 364 -1.94 -2.08 32.47
N ILE A 365 -1.23 -3.15 32.85
CA ILE A 365 -0.54 -4.07 31.93
C ILE A 365 -1.55 -4.78 31.03
N ILE A 366 -2.63 -5.33 31.60
CA ILE A 366 -3.68 -6.00 30.82
C ILE A 366 -4.36 -5.02 29.87
N LYS A 367 -4.63 -3.78 30.31
CA LYS A 367 -5.24 -2.75 29.45
C LYS A 367 -4.35 -2.37 28.29
N GLU A 368 -3.06 -2.16 28.54
CA GLU A 368 -2.09 -1.81 27.50
C GLU A 368 -1.97 -2.94 26.47
N LYS A 369 -1.90 -4.19 26.94
CA LYS A 369 -1.86 -5.37 26.07
C LYS A 369 -3.13 -5.53 25.23
N ALA A 370 -4.30 -5.32 25.84
CA ALA A 370 -5.59 -5.33 25.15
C ALA A 370 -5.72 -4.18 24.14
N GLU A 371 -5.26 -2.97 24.46
CA GLU A 371 -5.22 -1.82 23.53
C GLU A 371 -4.33 -2.13 22.32
N LYS A 372 -3.14 -2.70 22.57
CA LYS A 372 -2.21 -3.09 21.52
C LYS A 372 -2.84 -4.15 20.59
N LYS A 373 -3.38 -5.23 21.15
CA LYS A 373 -4.03 -6.29 20.35
C LYS A 373 -5.26 -5.78 19.59
N ALA A 374 -6.08 -4.95 20.21
CA ALA A 374 -7.22 -4.34 19.52
C ALA A 374 -6.75 -3.47 18.34
N THR A 375 -5.71 -2.66 18.54
CA THR A 375 -5.12 -1.84 17.47
C THR A 375 -4.56 -2.70 16.34
N GLU A 376 -3.87 -3.80 16.65
CA GLU A 376 -3.34 -4.74 15.65
C GLU A 376 -4.46 -5.41 14.84
N LEU A 377 -5.53 -5.87 15.49
CA LEU A 377 -6.69 -6.47 14.82
C LEU A 377 -7.39 -5.47 13.91
N VAL A 378 -7.64 -4.26 14.41
CA VAL A 378 -8.21 -3.17 13.61
C VAL A 378 -7.32 -2.87 12.41
N THR A 379 -6.00 -2.79 12.59
CA THR A 379 -5.04 -2.58 11.48
C THR A 379 -5.15 -3.67 10.42
N LYS A 380 -5.24 -4.95 10.84
CA LYS A 380 -5.41 -6.09 9.93
C LYS A 380 -6.72 -6.01 9.15
N PHE A 381 -7.83 -5.64 9.80
CA PHE A 381 -9.10 -5.44 9.12
C PHE A 381 -9.04 -4.31 8.10
N PHE A 382 -8.42 -3.17 8.47
CA PHE A 382 -8.17 -2.06 7.55
C PHE A 382 -7.34 -2.50 6.35
N ALA A 383 -6.21 -3.19 6.54
CA ALA A 383 -5.38 -3.67 5.43
C ALA A 383 -6.17 -4.58 4.49
N LYS A 384 -6.84 -5.60 5.04
CA LYS A 384 -7.66 -6.55 4.26
C LYS A 384 -8.78 -5.85 3.48
N HIS A 385 -9.37 -4.80 4.04
CA HIS A 385 -10.50 -4.09 3.40
C HIS A 385 -10.08 -2.92 2.54
N LEU A 386 -8.90 -2.36 2.74
CA LEU A 386 -8.27 -1.45 1.79
C LEU A 386 -8.00 -2.18 0.48
N ASP A 387 -7.54 -3.43 0.55
CA ASP A 387 -7.32 -4.26 -0.65
C ASP A 387 -8.65 -4.58 -1.36
N VAL A 388 -9.71 -4.89 -0.62
CA VAL A 388 -11.04 -5.14 -1.20
C VAL A 388 -11.68 -3.87 -1.73
N TYR A 389 -11.54 -2.73 -1.04
CA TYR A 389 -12.00 -1.43 -1.54
C TYR A 389 -11.26 -1.01 -2.81
N ALA A 390 -9.96 -1.28 -2.86
CA ALA A 390 -9.12 -1.08 -4.03
C ALA A 390 -9.56 -1.94 -5.24
N LEU A 391 -10.23 -3.08 -5.00
CA LEU A 391 -10.69 -4.03 -6.02
C LEU A 391 -12.19 -3.89 -6.36
N GLN A 392 -13.04 -3.56 -5.39
CA GLN A 392 -14.49 -3.44 -5.52
C GLN A 392 -14.88 -1.97 -5.59
N ASP A 393 -14.71 -1.44 -6.79
CA ASP A 393 -14.80 -0.05 -7.19
C ASP A 393 -16.27 0.48 -7.26
N SER A 394 -17.17 -0.13 -6.45
CA SER A 394 -18.61 0.16 -6.35
C SER A 394 -19.13 0.26 -4.92
N SER A 395 -18.33 -0.07 -3.90
CA SER A 395 -18.78 0.09 -2.50
C SER A 395 -18.67 1.56 -2.09
N SER A 396 -19.80 2.17 -1.73
CA SER A 396 -19.82 3.56 -1.29
C SER A 396 -19.02 3.72 0.02
N ARG A 397 -18.54 4.93 0.33
CA ARG A 397 -17.79 5.20 1.58
C ARG A 397 -18.52 4.70 2.83
N THR A 398 -19.84 4.88 2.84
CA THR A 398 -20.76 4.38 3.85
C THR A 398 -20.79 2.85 3.89
N ASP A 399 -20.72 2.17 2.74
CA ASP A 399 -20.63 0.70 2.69
C ASP A 399 -19.32 0.19 3.28
N VAL A 400 -18.18 0.82 2.96
CA VAL A 400 -16.87 0.43 3.51
C VAL A 400 -16.84 0.63 5.01
N ALA A 401 -17.26 1.80 5.48
CA ALA A 401 -17.33 2.08 6.91
C ALA A 401 -18.28 1.10 7.61
N ARG A 402 -19.46 0.84 7.04
CA ARG A 402 -20.46 -0.09 7.58
C ARG A 402 -19.93 -1.53 7.64
N ILE A 403 -19.35 -2.03 6.56
CA ILE A 403 -18.76 -3.39 6.49
C ILE A 403 -17.68 -3.52 7.56
N LEU A 404 -16.77 -2.53 7.66
CA LEU A 404 -15.71 -2.58 8.64
C LEU A 404 -16.24 -2.52 10.08
N CYS A 405 -17.27 -1.70 10.35
CA CYS A 405 -17.91 -1.65 11.65
C CYS A 405 -18.59 -2.99 11.99
N THR A 406 -19.26 -3.62 11.03
CA THR A 406 -19.88 -4.95 11.21
C THR A 406 -18.82 -5.99 11.58
N LEU A 407 -17.71 -6.05 10.85
CA LEU A 407 -16.63 -6.99 11.17
C LEU A 407 -16.02 -6.76 12.55
N LEU A 408 -15.82 -5.50 12.95
CA LEU A 408 -15.31 -5.17 14.27
C LEU A 408 -16.28 -5.60 15.38
N ASP A 409 -17.59 -5.44 15.19
CA ASP A 409 -18.59 -5.89 16.15
C ASP A 409 -18.69 -7.43 16.22
N GLU A 410 -18.69 -8.11 15.07
CA GLU A 410 -18.73 -9.58 14.99
C GLU A 410 -17.50 -10.23 15.62
N GLU A 411 -16.30 -9.76 15.28
CA GLU A 411 -15.06 -10.25 15.89
C GLU A 411 -15.02 -9.94 17.39
N GLY A 412 -15.53 -8.76 17.78
CA GLY A 412 -15.65 -8.40 19.18
C GLY A 412 -16.58 -9.33 19.96
N LYS A 413 -17.73 -9.74 19.39
CA LYS A 413 -18.63 -10.75 19.99
C LYS A 413 -17.93 -12.10 20.12
N ARG A 414 -17.26 -12.56 19.06
CA ARG A 414 -16.54 -13.84 19.03
C ARG A 414 -15.47 -13.92 20.13
N LEU A 415 -14.70 -12.87 20.34
CA LEU A 415 -13.68 -12.82 21.38
C LEU A 415 -14.26 -12.82 22.80
N ILE A 416 -15.39 -12.14 23.02
CA ILE A 416 -16.10 -12.19 24.32
C ILE A 416 -16.60 -13.61 24.59
N GLU A 417 -17.32 -14.22 23.66
CA GLU A 417 -17.85 -15.58 23.82
C GLU A 417 -16.73 -16.61 24.05
N HIS A 418 -15.61 -16.47 23.34
CA HIS A 418 -14.46 -17.37 23.50
C HIS A 418 -13.79 -17.18 24.86
N GLY A 419 -13.57 -15.94 25.29
CA GLY A 419 -13.02 -15.64 26.62
C GLY A 419 -13.92 -16.14 27.75
N GLU A 420 -15.24 -15.95 27.63
CA GLU A 420 -16.22 -16.47 28.60
C GLU A 420 -16.23 -18.01 28.67
N LYS A 421 -16.12 -18.70 27.52
CA LYS A 421 -16.01 -20.16 27.48
C LYS A 421 -14.73 -20.66 28.14
N LEU A 422 -13.60 -20.01 27.88
CA LEU A 422 -12.32 -20.36 28.52
C LEU A 422 -12.40 -20.17 30.04
N ASN A 423 -13.02 -19.08 30.50
CA ASN A 423 -13.26 -18.84 31.91
C ASN A 423 -14.19 -19.89 32.54
N ALA A 424 -15.23 -20.35 31.82
CA ALA A 424 -16.14 -21.38 32.30
C ALA A 424 -15.50 -22.78 32.39
N HIS A 425 -14.64 -23.16 31.45
CA HIS A 425 -14.00 -24.49 31.45
C HIS A 425 -12.93 -24.62 32.54
N GLN A 426 -12.29 -23.53 32.92
CA GLN A 426 -11.33 -23.52 34.03
C GLN A 426 -11.98 -23.78 35.39
N PHE A 427 -13.27 -23.49 35.57
CA PHE A 427 -14.00 -23.80 36.80
C PHE A 427 -14.29 -25.29 36.98
N VAL A 428 -14.33 -26.08 35.89
CA VAL A 428 -14.66 -27.51 35.96
C VAL A 428 -13.43 -28.34 36.36
N PHE A 429 -12.22 -27.87 36.05
CA PHE A 429 -10.96 -28.57 36.39
C PHE A 429 -10.43 -28.30 37.80
N SER A 430 -11.00 -27.34 38.55
CA SER A 430 -10.55 -27.02 39.92
C SER A 430 -11.42 -27.64 41.04
N ILE A 431 -12.28 -28.62 40.72
CA ILE A 431 -13.18 -29.31 41.68
C ILE A 431 -12.73 -30.78 41.93
N HIS A 432 -11.60 -31.20 41.40
CA HIS A 432 -10.90 -32.43 41.77
C HIS A 432 -9.51 -32.09 42.30
#